data_AF-S3ZX83-F1
#
_entry.id   AF-S3ZX83-F1
#
_cell.length_a   1.000
_cell.length_b   1.000
_cell.length_c   1.000
_cell.angle_alpha   90.00
_cell.angle_beta   90.00
_cell.angle_gamma   90.00
#
_symmetry.space_group_name_H-M   'P 1'
#
loop_
_entity.id
_entity.type
_entity.pdbx_description
1 polymer ?
#
loop_
_entity_poly.entity_id
_entity_poly.type
_entity_poly.pdbx_seq_one_letter_code
_entity_poly.pdbx_strand_id
1 'polypeptide(L)' 'MYDTVARELLSPTHRELARTAEVFLDRAGQAGRAAAELGIHRQTLYYRLSRVEQLTKLDLDEGEDRLLLHMILKASRL' A
#
# COMPACT_ATOMS: atom_id res chain seq x y z
N MET A 1 -3.68 2.50 -17.93
CA MET A 1 -3.71 1.09 -17.51
C MET A 1 -3.70 0.95 -15.98
N TYR A 2 -2.90 1.74 -15.25
CA TYR A 2 -2.87 1.77 -13.77
C TYR A 2 -4.17 2.23 -13.08
N ASP A 3 -5.00 3.03 -13.76
CA ASP A 3 -6.24 3.59 -13.21
C ASP A 3 -7.25 2.51 -12.76
N THR A 4 -7.47 1.46 -13.58
CA THR A 4 -8.38 0.36 -13.21
C THR A 4 -7.93 -0.37 -11.95
N VAL A 5 -6.63 -0.52 -11.81
CA VAL A 5 -6.00 -1.29 -10.74
C VAL A 5 -5.95 -0.49 -9.42
N ALA A 6 -5.67 0.81 -9.53
CA ALA A 6 -5.81 1.75 -8.43
C ALA A 6 -7.24 1.76 -7.88
N ARG A 7 -8.25 1.79 -8.76
CA ARG A 7 -9.67 1.77 -8.34
C ARG A 7 -10.02 0.51 -7.55
N GLU A 8 -9.48 -0.65 -7.91
CA GLU A 8 -9.74 -1.89 -7.19
C GLU A 8 -9.16 -1.86 -5.78
N LEU A 9 -7.93 -1.36 -5.61
CA LEU A 9 -7.31 -1.17 -4.30
C LEU A 9 -8.06 -0.14 -3.44
N LEU A 10 -8.59 0.92 -4.06
CA LEU A 10 -9.33 1.98 -3.40
C LEU A 10 -10.79 1.62 -3.08
N SER A 11 -11.27 0.46 -3.55
CA SER A 11 -12.61 -0.01 -3.24
C SER A 11 -12.81 -0.24 -1.72
N PRO A 12 -14.05 -0.14 -1.20
CA PRO A 12 -14.33 -0.40 0.22
C PRO A 12 -13.84 -1.77 0.70
N THR A 13 -13.85 -2.79 -0.17
CA THR A 13 -13.39 -4.15 0.11
C THR A 13 -11.90 -4.21 0.47
N HIS A 14 -11.09 -3.33 -0.12
CA HIS A 14 -9.63 -3.33 0.05
C HIS A 14 -9.11 -2.17 0.91
N ARG A 15 -9.99 -1.46 1.63
CA ARG A 15 -9.65 -0.31 2.48
C ARG A 15 -8.49 -0.58 3.45
N GLU A 16 -8.47 -1.76 4.08
CA GLU A 16 -7.40 -2.15 4.99
C GLU A 16 -6.04 -2.35 4.28
N LEU A 17 -6.05 -2.83 3.04
CA LEU A 17 -4.85 -2.97 2.22
C LEU A 17 -4.34 -1.60 1.76
N ALA A 18 -5.24 -0.72 1.30
CA ALA A 18 -4.92 0.66 0.93
C ALA A 18 -4.31 1.42 2.13
N ARG A 19 -4.94 1.33 3.31
CA ARG A 19 -4.41 1.92 4.55
C ARG A 19 -3.03 1.36 4.91
N THR A 20 -2.84 0.06 4.75
CA THR A 20 -1.57 -0.60 5.05
C THR A 20 -0.45 -0.11 4.13
N ALA A 21 -0.71 -0.05 2.83
CA ALA A 21 0.22 0.50 1.85
C ALA A 21 0.54 1.97 2.12
N GLU A 22 -0.47 2.79 2.42
CA GLU A 22 -0.28 4.20 2.72
C GLU A 22 0.64 4.40 3.93
N VAL A 23 0.37 3.71 5.05
CA VAL A 23 1.22 3.82 6.26
C VAL A 23 2.64 3.31 6.00
N PHE A 24 2.80 2.24 5.21
CA PHE A 24 4.12 1.75 4.83
C PHE A 24 4.93 2.79 4.05
N LEU A 25 4.30 3.44 3.06
CA LEU A 25 4.91 4.45 2.21
C LEU A 25 5.16 5.76 2.97
N ASP A 26 4.24 6.19 3.84
CA ASP A 26 4.42 7.33 4.75
C ASP A 26 5.58 7.13 5.73
N ARG A 27 5.92 5.88 6.04
CA ARG A 27 7.11 5.51 6.84
C ARG A 27 8.34 5.20 6.00
N ALA A 28 8.37 5.63 4.75
CA ALA A 28 9.49 5.45 3.82
C ALA A 28 9.91 3.97 3.68
N GLY A 29 8.94 3.06 3.68
CA GLY A 29 9.18 1.62 3.56
C GLY A 29 9.71 0.95 4.83
N GLN A 30 9.75 1.64 5.97
CA GLN A 30 10.22 1.06 7.23
C GLN A 30 9.16 0.14 7.84
N ALA A 31 9.21 -1.14 7.47
CA ALA A 31 8.24 -2.16 7.88
C ALA A 31 8.00 -2.23 9.40
N GLY A 32 9.06 -2.09 10.21
CA GLY A 32 8.93 -2.10 11.68
C GLY A 32 8.11 -0.91 12.20
N ARG A 33 8.33 0.29 11.66
CA ARG A 33 7.59 1.50 12.04
C ARG A 33 6.15 1.44 11.56
N ALA A 34 5.93 0.99 10.33
CA ALA A 34 4.60 0.85 9.76
C ALA A 34 3.76 -0.20 10.53
N ALA A 35 4.34 -1.35 10.86
CA ALA A 35 3.68 -2.39 11.65
C ALA A 35 3.30 -1.89 13.05
N ALA A 36 4.21 -1.16 13.71
CA ALA A 36 3.95 -0.55 15.02
C ALA A 36 2.79 0.46 14.97
N GLU A 37 2.76 1.33 13.96
CA GLU A 37 1.67 2.31 13.80
C GLU A 37 0.32 1.66 13.48
N LEU A 38 0.34 0.58 12.70
CA LEU A 38 -0.86 -0.19 12.38
C LEU A 38 -1.32 -1.08 13.54
N GLY A 39 -0.50 -1.28 14.58
CA GLY A 39 -0.78 -2.19 15.68
C GLY A 39 -0.80 -3.67 15.26
N ILE A 40 -0.01 -4.04 14.23
CA ILE A 40 0.02 -5.40 13.67
C ILE A 40 1.41 -6.01 13.75
N HIS A 41 1.48 -7.33 13.64
CA HIS A 41 2.76 -8.03 13.50
C HIS A 41 3.39 -7.77 12.13
N ARG A 42 4.73 -7.76 12.06
CA ARG A 42 5.49 -7.53 10.82
C ARG A 42 5.15 -8.55 9.73
N GLN A 43 4.88 -9.81 10.11
CA GLN A 43 4.43 -10.84 9.16
C GLN A 43 3.08 -10.50 8.53
N THR A 44 2.14 -9.97 9.32
CA THR A 44 0.83 -9.52 8.82
C THR A 44 0.99 -8.33 7.88
N LEU A 45 1.91 -7.41 8.17
CA LEU A 45 2.24 -6.31 7.27
C LEU A 45 2.72 -6.85 5.91
N TYR A 46 3.72 -7.74 5.90
CA TYR A 46 4.24 -8.31 4.66
C TYR A 46 3.19 -9.07 3.87
N TYR A 47 2.34 -9.84 4.54
CA TYR A 47 1.22 -10.50 3.89
C TYR A 47 0.30 -9.48 3.20
N ARG A 48 -0.09 -8.39 3.88
CA ARG A 48 -0.93 -7.34 3.30
C ARG A 48 -0.24 -6.62 2.14
N LEU A 49 1.04 -6.28 2.26
CA LEU A 49 1.81 -5.64 1.18
C LEU A 49 1.91 -6.55 -0.06
N SER A 50 2.16 -7.85 0.13
CA SER A 50 2.15 -8.80 -0.99
C SER A 50 0.78 -8.88 -1.67
N ARG A 51 -0.32 -8.78 -0.92
CA ARG A 51 -1.67 -8.68 -1.52
C ARG A 51 -1.87 -7.39 -2.29
N VAL A 52 -1.31 -6.27 -1.81
CA VAL A 52 -1.31 -4.99 -2.54
C VAL A 52 -0.56 -5.14 -3.87
N GLU A 53 0.65 -5.71 -3.87
CA GLU A 53 1.42 -5.96 -5.10
C GLU A 53 0.66 -6.87 -6.07
N GLN A 54 0.01 -7.93 -5.58
CA GLN A 54 -0.81 -8.83 -6.40
C GLN A 54 -1.99 -8.13 -7.07
N LEU A 55 -2.70 -7.28 -6.33
CA LEU A 55 -3.82 -6.48 -6.84
C LEU A 55 -3.33 -5.41 -7.79
N THR A 56 -2.23 -4.74 -7.43
CA THR A 56 -1.75 -3.54 -8.12
C THR A 56 -0.86 -3.80 -9.33
N LYS A 57 -0.24 -4.99 -9.39
CA LYS A 57 0.86 -5.33 -10.29
C LYS A 57 2.07 -4.40 -10.16
N LEU A 58 2.15 -3.67 -9.05
CA LEU A 58 3.31 -2.86 -8.68
C LEU A 58 4.25 -3.68 -7.82
N ASP A 59 5.54 -3.40 -7.93
CA ASP A 59 6.61 -3.96 -7.11
C ASP A 59 7.01 -2.91 -6.06
N LEU A 60 6.82 -3.20 -4.77
CA LEU A 60 7.16 -2.26 -3.71
C LEU A 60 8.64 -2.26 -3.36
N ASP A 61 9.46 -3.10 -3.96
CA ASP A 61 10.92 -2.98 -3.94
C ASP A 61 11.43 -1.93 -4.95
N GLU A 62 10.64 -1.65 -5.98
CA GLU A 62 10.94 -0.63 -6.99
C GLU A 62 10.51 0.78 -6.56
N GLY A 63 11.43 1.74 -6.73
CA GLY A 63 11.22 3.12 -6.26
C GLY A 63 10.12 3.86 -7.01
N GLU A 64 10.03 3.65 -8.32
CA GLU A 64 9.03 4.27 -9.19
C GLU A 64 7.61 3.78 -8.84
N ASP A 65 7.46 2.47 -8.64
CA ASP A 65 6.19 1.84 -8.28
C ASP A 65 5.72 2.27 -6.88
N ARG A 66 6.63 2.37 -5.91
CA ARG A 66 6.33 2.99 -4.60
C ARG A 66 5.83 4.41 -4.74
N LEU A 67 6.52 5.25 -5.53
CA LEU A 67 6.14 6.64 -5.73
C LEU A 67 4.75 6.75 -6.38
N LEU A 68 4.52 5.98 -7.44
CA LEU A 68 3.25 5.93 -8.15
C LEU A 68 2.10 5.55 -7.19
N LEU A 69 2.27 4.46 -6.43
CA LEU A 69 1.26 4.01 -5.48
C LEU A 69 1.00 5.07 -4.39
N HIS A 70 2.05 5.71 -3.88
CA HIS A 70 1.92 6.73 -2.84
C HIS A 70 1.11 7.92 -3.34
N MET A 71 1.42 8.39 -4.56
CA MET A 71 0.68 9.48 -5.20
C MET A 71 -0.79 9.14 -5.40
N ILE A 72 -1.10 7.93 -5.88
CA ILE A 72 -2.48 7.45 -6.05
C ILE A 72 -3.24 7.46 -4.72
N LEU A 73 -2.64 6.92 -3.66
CA LEU A 73 -3.27 6.86 -2.34
C LEU A 73 -3.53 8.25 -1.77
N LYS A 74 -2.57 9.19 -1.90
CA LYS A 74 -2.74 10.57 -1.45
C LYS A 74 -3.79 11.32 -2.26
N ALA A 75 -3.81 11.15 -3.58
CA ALA A 75 -4.81 11.77 -4.44
C ALA A 75 -6.23 11.30 -4.14
N SER A 76 -6.41 10.04 -3.72
CA SER A 76 -7.74 9.49 -3.38
C SER A 76 -8.38 10.05 -2.10
N ARG A 77 -7.61 10.79 -1.29
CA ARG A 77 -8.09 11.42 -0.04
C ARG A 77 -8.60 12.86 -0.26
N LEU A 78 -8.35 13.43 -1.43
CA LEU A 78 -8.81 14.76 -1.85
C LEU A 78 -10.19 14.65 -2.53
#